data_AF-A0A1V9Z932-F1
#
_entry.id   AF-A0A1V9Z932-F1
#
_cell.length_a   1.000
_cell.length_b   1.000
_cell.length_c   1.000
_cell.angle_alpha   90.00
_cell.angle_beta   90.00
_cell.angle_gamma   90.00
#
_symmetry.space_group_name_H-M   'P 1'
#
loop_
_entity.id
_entity.type
_entity.pdbx_description
1 polymer ?
#
loop_
_entity_poly.entity_id
_entity_poly.type
_entity_poly.pdbx_seq_one_letter_code
_entity_poly.pdbx_strand_id
1 'polypeptide(L)'
;MSLSLDKSEESAFLRFAARFCGVKTSSAAHGDIRLKLGNVVLNESNTIVRYFARAADRELELLGATPLEQAEIAEWMSVAANQRANESLNNKGQWDLLDAHLATRVYFVATRPTLADATLFWVVYKAFAKNATIVDKHANLRRWFNQLQHTVGIRGFESTPLLDLPVHQHLLMVHTTTTGAPAADKPAADKKSPATPASPRENQPAQDNKAEKKAKKDDKPKKEKKPAAAPVAEAQPDITKLDIRVGKITKVWKHETADKLYCEEIDVGEEAPRQIASGLVKHYSLEQMEGRMCLVMCNLKPRALVGFKSHGMVLCAVKTLEDGTERVAFVEPPAGAKPGERITYEGLTGEPLSPAQVEKQKVLVAAGEGLKSDAHGVAYWKDHKFVTSAGPCTSPTVTNGILR
;
A
#
# COMPACT_ATOMS: atom_id res chain seq x y z
N MET A 1 12.73 -19.46 -39.09
CA MET A 1 12.69 -18.20 -38.33
C MET A 1 14.06 -17.54 -38.47
N SER A 2 14.14 -16.28 -38.90
CA SER A 2 15.41 -15.54 -38.94
C SER A 2 15.26 -14.27 -38.13
N LEU A 3 16.11 -14.10 -37.10
CA LEU A 3 16.13 -12.93 -36.24
C LEU A 3 17.37 -12.09 -36.58
N SER A 4 17.13 -10.87 -37.03
CA SER A 4 18.16 -9.85 -37.27
C SER A 4 18.18 -8.92 -36.07
N LEU A 5 19.35 -8.75 -35.48
CA LEU A 5 19.57 -7.91 -34.31
C LEU A 5 20.77 -6.98 -34.59
N ASP A 6 20.57 -5.70 -34.31
CA ASP A 6 21.65 -4.72 -34.33
C ASP A 6 22.46 -4.76 -33.02
N LYS A 7 23.28 -3.72 -32.79
CA LYS A 7 24.04 -3.53 -31.54
C LYS A 7 23.34 -2.63 -30.53
N SER A 8 22.05 -2.35 -30.72
CA SER A 8 21.30 -1.46 -29.82
C SER A 8 20.96 -2.14 -28.49
N GLU A 9 20.61 -1.31 -27.50
CA GLU A 9 20.06 -1.74 -26.22
C GLU A 9 18.76 -2.54 -26.36
N GLU A 10 17.98 -2.26 -27.41
CA GLU A 10 16.74 -2.96 -27.71
C GLU A 10 17.03 -4.39 -28.19
N SER A 11 18.11 -4.58 -28.96
CA SER A 11 18.58 -5.92 -29.34
C SER A 11 19.09 -6.73 -28.14
N ALA A 12 19.76 -6.09 -27.17
CA ALA A 12 20.17 -6.74 -25.93
C ALA A 12 18.94 -7.23 -25.12
N PHE A 13 17.91 -6.37 -25.02
CA PHE A 13 16.62 -6.75 -24.44
C PHE A 13 15.98 -7.96 -25.15
N LEU A 14 15.98 -7.98 -26.49
CA LEU A 14 15.38 -9.09 -27.24
C LEU A 14 16.13 -10.41 -27.02
N ARG A 15 17.46 -10.39 -26.89
CA ARG A 15 18.24 -11.57 -26.51
C ARG A 15 17.93 -12.04 -25.10
N PHE A 16 17.78 -11.10 -24.17
CA PHE A 16 17.36 -11.39 -22.79
C PHE A 16 15.99 -12.08 -22.78
N ALA A 17 15.01 -11.50 -23.46
CA ALA A 17 13.66 -12.05 -23.53
C ALA A 17 13.62 -13.42 -24.23
N ALA A 18 14.40 -13.61 -25.30
CA ALA A 18 14.52 -14.90 -25.95
C ALA A 18 15.09 -15.97 -25.01
N ARG A 19 16.16 -15.66 -24.27
CA ARG A 19 16.73 -16.57 -23.26
C ARG A 19 15.72 -16.90 -22.17
N PHE A 20 14.99 -15.91 -21.66
CA PHE A 20 13.95 -16.11 -20.66
C PHE A 20 12.84 -17.06 -21.14
N CYS A 21 12.43 -16.92 -22.41
CA CYS A 21 11.48 -17.83 -23.04
C CYS A 21 12.07 -19.23 -23.30
N GLY A 22 13.40 -19.37 -23.35
CA GLY A 22 14.09 -20.61 -23.71
C GLY A 22 14.39 -20.75 -25.21
N VAL A 23 14.27 -19.67 -25.97
CA VAL A 23 14.55 -19.63 -27.41
C VAL A 23 16.02 -19.32 -27.64
N LYS A 24 16.70 -20.17 -28.40
CA LYS A 24 18.07 -19.91 -28.87
C LYS A 24 18.04 -18.90 -30.01
N THR A 25 18.66 -17.75 -29.83
CA THR A 25 18.85 -16.76 -30.90
C THR A 25 20.16 -17.06 -31.62
N SER A 26 20.10 -17.60 -32.84
CA SER A 26 21.26 -17.59 -33.72
C SER A 26 21.40 -16.18 -34.31
N SER A 27 22.44 -15.44 -33.92
CA SER A 27 22.74 -14.13 -34.51
C SER A 27 23.19 -14.34 -35.95
N ALA A 28 22.26 -14.20 -36.89
CA ALA A 28 22.53 -14.51 -38.31
C ALA A 28 22.56 -13.26 -39.22
N ALA A 29 22.39 -12.05 -38.69
CA ALA A 29 22.48 -10.85 -39.53
C ALA A 29 22.78 -9.60 -38.71
N HIS A 30 23.80 -8.85 -39.14
CA HIS A 30 23.95 -7.43 -38.81
C HIS A 30 22.89 -6.65 -39.61
N GLY A 31 21.96 -5.99 -38.92
CA GLY A 31 20.91 -5.17 -39.54
C GLY A 31 19.82 -4.80 -38.54
N ASP A 32 18.85 -4.00 -38.97
CA ASP A 32 17.75 -3.53 -38.13
C ASP A 32 16.99 -4.67 -37.43
N ILE A 33 16.38 -4.34 -36.29
CA ILE A 33 15.59 -5.29 -35.48
C ILE A 33 14.40 -5.78 -36.30
N ARG A 34 14.46 -7.04 -36.71
CA ARG A 34 13.34 -7.70 -37.40
C ARG A 34 13.37 -9.21 -37.20
N LEU A 35 12.18 -9.76 -37.08
CA LEU A 35 11.94 -11.19 -37.05
C LEU A 35 11.17 -11.62 -38.29
N LYS A 36 11.79 -12.45 -39.13
CA LYS A 36 11.17 -12.98 -40.36
C LYS A 36 10.61 -14.39 -40.15
N LEU A 37 9.31 -14.52 -40.41
CA LEU A 37 8.49 -15.72 -40.32
C LEU A 37 7.88 -16.02 -41.70
N GLY A 38 8.65 -16.66 -42.58
CA GLY A 38 8.25 -16.83 -43.98
C GLY A 38 8.08 -15.48 -44.66
N ASN A 39 6.84 -15.12 -44.97
CA ASN A 39 6.46 -13.85 -45.60
C ASN A 39 6.10 -12.73 -44.60
N VAL A 40 5.95 -13.04 -43.32
CA VAL A 40 5.63 -12.05 -42.27
C VAL A 40 6.92 -11.53 -41.67
N VAL A 41 7.01 -10.21 -41.51
CA VAL A 41 8.13 -9.54 -40.84
C VAL A 41 7.57 -8.79 -39.63
N LEU A 42 8.11 -9.10 -38.45
CA LEU A 42 7.77 -8.44 -37.19
C LEU A 42 8.91 -7.50 -36.79
N ASN A 43 8.58 -6.24 -36.54
CA ASN A 43 9.56 -5.21 -36.18
C ASN A 43 9.38 -4.71 -34.74
N GLU A 44 8.19 -4.88 -34.17
CA GLU A 44 7.90 -4.45 -32.80
C GLU A 44 8.39 -5.45 -31.75
N SER A 45 9.13 -4.96 -30.77
CA SER A 45 9.77 -5.79 -29.76
C SER A 45 8.77 -6.59 -28.91
N ASN A 46 7.67 -5.99 -28.45
CA ASN A 46 6.67 -6.74 -27.69
C ASN A 46 6.03 -7.86 -28.51
N THR A 47 5.81 -7.64 -29.80
CA THR A 47 5.27 -8.64 -30.72
C THR A 47 6.27 -9.77 -30.98
N ILE A 48 7.56 -9.44 -31.12
CA ILE A 48 8.66 -10.41 -31.21
C ILE A 48 8.78 -11.24 -29.92
N VAL A 49 8.70 -10.61 -28.74
CA VAL A 49 8.80 -11.29 -27.44
C VAL A 49 7.61 -12.24 -27.21
N ARG A 50 6.39 -11.84 -27.55
CA ARG A 50 5.22 -12.73 -27.52
C ARG A 50 5.42 -13.93 -28.44
N TYR A 51 6.01 -13.71 -29.62
CA TYR A 51 6.34 -14.80 -30.52
C TYR A 51 7.37 -15.76 -29.90
N PHE A 52 8.37 -15.28 -29.14
CA PHE A 52 9.31 -16.18 -28.45
C PHE A 52 8.61 -17.11 -27.46
N ALA A 53 7.62 -16.63 -26.70
CA ALA A 53 6.84 -17.49 -25.81
C ALA A 53 6.08 -18.58 -26.58
N ARG A 54 5.50 -18.23 -27.74
CA ARG A 54 4.84 -19.19 -28.64
C ARG A 54 5.81 -20.21 -29.22
N ALA A 55 6.96 -19.75 -29.70
CA ALA A 55 7.97 -20.61 -30.31
C ALA A 55 8.60 -21.59 -29.31
N ALA A 56 8.60 -21.26 -28.03
CA ALA A 56 9.05 -22.12 -26.94
C ALA A 56 7.96 -23.05 -26.38
N ASP A 57 6.75 -23.04 -26.94
CA ASP A 57 5.57 -23.77 -26.43
C ASP A 57 5.21 -23.42 -24.96
N ARG A 58 5.49 -22.17 -24.56
CA ARG A 58 5.24 -21.63 -23.21
C ARG A 58 4.27 -20.46 -23.25
N GLU A 59 3.39 -20.41 -24.25
CA GLU A 59 2.45 -19.29 -24.44
C GLU A 59 1.55 -19.10 -23.21
N LEU A 60 0.87 -20.15 -22.75
CA LEU A 60 -0.02 -20.08 -21.58
C LEU A 60 0.72 -19.77 -20.29
N GLU A 61 1.98 -20.24 -20.18
CA GLU A 61 2.84 -20.02 -19.02
C GLU A 61 3.42 -18.60 -18.97
N LEU A 62 3.66 -17.95 -20.11
CA LEU A 62 4.36 -16.67 -20.16
C LEU A 62 3.45 -15.49 -20.52
N LEU A 63 2.38 -15.75 -21.27
CA LEU A 63 1.36 -14.78 -21.67
C LEU A 63 0.03 -14.93 -20.93
N GLY A 64 -0.12 -15.94 -20.08
CA GLY A 64 -1.31 -16.11 -19.24
C GLY A 64 -2.27 -17.18 -19.76
N ALA A 65 -2.92 -17.87 -18.81
CA ALA A 65 -3.84 -18.96 -19.10
C ALA A 65 -5.29 -18.46 -19.28
N THR A 66 -5.63 -17.32 -18.66
CA THR A 66 -6.96 -16.72 -18.76
C THR A 66 -6.92 -15.43 -19.62
N PRO A 67 -8.04 -15.04 -20.24
CA PRO A 67 -8.11 -13.78 -20.97
C PRO A 67 -7.78 -12.56 -20.10
N LEU A 68 -8.10 -12.61 -18.80
CA LEU A 68 -7.78 -11.55 -17.86
C LEU A 68 -6.27 -11.46 -17.62
N GLU A 69 -5.59 -12.58 -17.35
CA GLU A 69 -4.14 -12.62 -17.21
C GLU A 69 -3.43 -12.13 -18.48
N GLN A 70 -3.94 -12.52 -19.66
CA GLN A 70 -3.40 -12.09 -20.95
C GLN A 70 -3.49 -10.57 -21.13
N ALA A 71 -4.60 -9.97 -20.72
CA ALA A 71 -4.77 -8.52 -20.76
C ALA A 71 -3.83 -7.81 -19.78
N GLU A 72 -3.75 -8.26 -18.53
CA GLU A 72 -2.85 -7.68 -17.52
C GLU A 72 -1.37 -7.81 -17.95
N ILE A 73 -0.96 -8.96 -18.49
CA ILE A 73 0.41 -9.16 -18.98
C ILE A 73 0.71 -8.22 -20.16
N ALA A 74 -0.23 -8.07 -21.09
CA ALA A 74 -0.05 -7.15 -22.22
C ALA A 74 0.07 -5.68 -21.77
N GLU A 75 -0.68 -5.27 -20.75
CA GLU A 75 -0.59 -3.95 -20.14
C GLU A 75 0.81 -3.71 -19.54
N TRP A 76 1.28 -4.61 -18.68
CA TRP A 76 2.60 -4.47 -18.07
C TRP A 76 3.77 -4.52 -19.07
N MET A 77 3.66 -5.33 -20.12
CA MET A 77 4.62 -5.30 -21.23
C MET A 77 4.62 -3.96 -21.97
N SER A 78 3.46 -3.31 -22.09
CA SER A 78 3.34 -1.96 -22.67
C SER A 78 4.01 -0.91 -21.78
N VAL A 79 3.76 -0.99 -20.46
CA VAL A 79 4.45 -0.14 -19.47
C VAL A 79 5.97 -0.31 -19.61
N ALA A 80 6.48 -1.53 -19.60
CA ALA A 80 7.92 -1.79 -19.75
C ALA A 80 8.48 -1.25 -21.08
N ALA A 81 7.77 -1.41 -22.20
CA ALA A 81 8.19 -0.87 -23.49
C ALA A 81 8.28 0.66 -23.49
N ASN A 82 7.30 1.34 -22.92
CA ASN A 82 7.31 2.80 -22.78
C ASN A 82 8.49 3.29 -21.93
N GLN A 83 8.85 2.55 -20.88
CA GLN A 83 10.00 2.89 -20.03
C GLN A 83 11.34 2.67 -20.73
N ARG A 84 11.46 1.63 -21.57
CA ARG A 84 12.67 1.38 -22.37
C ARG A 84 12.89 2.48 -23.41
N ALA A 85 11.82 2.96 -24.03
CA ALA A 85 11.90 4.02 -25.03
C ALA A 85 12.31 5.39 -24.44
N ASN A 86 11.94 5.68 -23.18
CA ASN A 86 12.19 6.98 -22.55
C ASN A 86 13.45 7.03 -21.66
N GLU A 87 14.23 5.94 -21.58
CA GLU A 87 15.48 5.78 -20.82
C GLU A 87 15.47 6.21 -19.34
N SER A 88 14.31 6.54 -18.75
CA SER A 88 14.22 6.85 -17.34
C SER A 88 12.85 6.51 -16.76
N LEU A 89 12.88 5.69 -15.72
CA LEU A 89 11.86 5.67 -14.67
C LEU A 89 12.00 6.95 -13.80
N ASN A 90 12.15 8.14 -14.39
CA ASN A 90 12.40 9.40 -13.65
C ASN A 90 11.14 10.11 -13.17
N ASN A 91 9.95 9.60 -13.48
CA ASN A 91 8.74 10.21 -12.97
C ASN A 91 8.55 9.79 -11.51
N LYS A 92 8.80 10.73 -10.58
CA LYS A 92 8.45 10.61 -9.15
C LYS A 92 7.04 10.01 -9.04
N GLY A 93 6.92 8.82 -8.45
CA GLY A 93 5.67 8.09 -8.27
C GLY A 93 5.55 6.78 -9.06
N GLN A 94 6.26 6.57 -10.17
CA GLN A 94 6.19 5.28 -10.90
C GLN A 94 6.78 4.14 -10.08
N TRP A 95 7.87 4.39 -9.36
CA TRP A 95 8.47 3.45 -8.43
C TRP A 95 7.55 3.08 -7.28
N ASP A 96 6.88 4.08 -6.69
CA ASP A 96 5.94 3.89 -5.59
C ASP A 96 4.71 3.08 -6.05
N LEU A 97 4.25 3.27 -7.30
CA LEU A 97 3.18 2.49 -7.90
C LEU A 97 3.59 1.01 -8.13
N LEU A 98 4.78 0.77 -8.66
CA LEU A 98 5.30 -0.59 -8.85
C LEU A 98 5.47 -1.32 -7.50
N ASP A 99 6.01 -0.63 -6.49
CA ASP A 99 6.18 -1.19 -5.15
C ASP A 99 4.83 -1.49 -4.48
N ALA A 100 3.87 -0.55 -4.56
CA ALA A 100 2.52 -0.75 -4.03
C ALA A 100 1.77 -1.90 -4.71
N HIS A 101 1.93 -2.08 -6.02
CA HIS A 101 1.35 -3.22 -6.75
C HIS A 101 1.91 -4.56 -6.24
N LEU A 102 3.21 -4.59 -5.92
CA LEU A 102 3.90 -5.77 -5.38
C LEU A 102 3.71 -5.96 -3.87
N ALA A 103 3.05 -5.04 -3.17
CA ALA A 103 2.78 -5.17 -1.73
C ALA A 103 1.84 -6.35 -1.40
N THR A 104 0.96 -6.72 -2.34
CA THR A 104 0.01 -7.83 -2.18
C THR A 104 0.28 -9.01 -3.12
N ARG A 105 1.29 -8.91 -3.98
CA ARG A 105 1.57 -9.88 -5.04
C ARG A 105 3.03 -10.31 -5.05
N VAL A 106 3.28 -11.59 -5.33
CA VAL A 106 4.65 -12.11 -5.47
C VAL A 106 5.28 -11.67 -6.79
N TYR A 107 4.51 -11.74 -7.88
CA TYR A 107 4.81 -11.32 -9.25
C TYR A 107 3.75 -10.35 -9.77
N PHE A 108 3.93 -9.74 -10.94
CA PHE A 108 3.02 -8.69 -11.41
C PHE A 108 1.60 -9.18 -11.71
N VAL A 109 1.46 -10.37 -12.31
CA VAL A 109 0.17 -10.90 -12.78
C VAL A 109 -0.16 -12.25 -12.16
N ALA A 110 0.62 -13.28 -12.49
CA ALA A 110 0.35 -14.65 -12.07
C ALA A 110 1.07 -15.03 -10.76
N THR A 111 0.86 -16.26 -10.28
CA THR A 111 1.65 -16.85 -9.18
C THR A 111 3.02 -17.38 -9.63
N ARG A 112 3.36 -17.17 -10.91
CA ARG A 112 4.61 -17.57 -11.57
C ARG A 112 5.23 -16.39 -12.33
N PRO A 113 6.54 -16.40 -12.60
CA PRO A 113 7.17 -15.42 -13.47
C PRO A 113 6.54 -15.43 -14.87
N THR A 114 6.18 -14.26 -15.38
CA THR A 114 5.60 -14.08 -16.72
C THR A 114 6.46 -13.15 -17.58
N LEU A 115 6.04 -12.91 -18.83
CA LEU A 115 6.70 -11.89 -19.64
C LEU A 115 6.53 -10.48 -19.09
N ALA A 116 5.47 -10.18 -18.34
CA ALA A 116 5.35 -8.91 -17.62
C ALA A 116 6.54 -8.72 -16.66
N ASP A 117 6.83 -9.76 -15.87
CA ASP A 117 7.94 -9.76 -14.91
C ASP A 117 9.30 -9.63 -15.58
N ALA A 118 9.57 -10.42 -16.62
CA ALA A 118 10.85 -10.35 -17.33
C ALA A 118 11.08 -8.99 -18.01
N THR A 119 10.05 -8.46 -18.68
CA THR A 119 10.17 -7.16 -19.36
C THR A 119 10.36 -6.00 -18.40
N LEU A 120 9.65 -6.00 -17.25
CA LEU A 120 9.87 -5.00 -16.20
C LEU A 120 11.23 -5.18 -15.52
N PHE A 121 11.67 -6.42 -15.29
CA PHE A 121 12.97 -6.69 -14.66
C PHE A 121 14.10 -6.03 -15.42
N TRP A 122 14.10 -6.11 -16.76
CA TRP A 122 15.10 -5.48 -17.60
C TRP A 122 15.19 -3.96 -17.37
N VAL A 123 14.04 -3.29 -17.26
CA VAL A 123 13.97 -1.84 -17.01
C VAL A 123 14.46 -1.52 -15.60
N VAL A 124 13.96 -2.25 -14.61
CA VAL A 124 14.31 -2.05 -13.19
C VAL A 124 15.79 -2.32 -12.94
N TYR A 125 16.37 -3.34 -13.58
CA TYR A 125 17.79 -3.70 -13.45
C TYR A 125 18.70 -2.53 -13.76
N LYS A 126 18.45 -1.85 -14.89
CA LYS A 126 19.26 -0.69 -15.30
C LYS A 126 19.20 0.45 -14.30
N ALA A 127 18.04 0.66 -13.68
CA ALA A 127 17.86 1.72 -12.70
C ALA A 127 18.41 1.34 -11.32
N PHE A 128 18.24 0.09 -10.88
CA PHE A 128 18.80 -0.43 -9.63
C PHE A 128 20.33 -0.45 -9.68
N ALA A 129 20.93 -0.76 -10.83
CA ALA A 129 22.37 -0.69 -11.04
C ALA A 129 22.94 0.74 -10.97
N LYS A 130 22.11 1.77 -11.20
CA LYS A 130 22.52 3.18 -11.19
C LYS A 130 22.25 3.87 -9.85
N ASN A 131 21.16 3.53 -9.16
CA ASN A 131 20.67 4.27 -8.00
C ASN A 131 20.36 3.35 -6.80
N ALA A 132 21.30 3.25 -5.86
CA ALA A 132 21.13 2.49 -4.61
C ALA A 132 19.97 3.01 -3.74
N THR A 133 19.70 4.31 -3.75
CA THR A 133 18.60 4.91 -2.96
C THR A 133 17.21 4.41 -3.38
N ILE A 134 17.02 4.09 -4.66
CA ILE A 134 15.75 3.53 -5.15
C ILE A 134 15.58 2.10 -4.63
N VAL A 135 16.68 1.36 -4.55
CA VAL A 135 16.70 -0.02 -4.06
C VAL A 135 16.28 -0.08 -2.59
N ASP A 136 16.80 0.82 -1.76
CA ASP A 136 16.53 0.82 -0.32
C ASP A 136 15.12 1.29 0.04
N LYS A 137 14.58 2.25 -0.73
CA LYS A 137 13.24 2.81 -0.49
C LYS A 137 12.10 1.82 -0.78
N HIS A 138 12.26 0.93 -1.76
CA HIS A 138 11.16 0.11 -2.29
C HIS A 138 11.35 -1.37 -1.92
N ALA A 139 10.94 -1.74 -0.70
CA ALA A 139 11.16 -3.07 -0.15
C ALA A 139 10.47 -4.20 -0.96
N ASN A 140 9.25 -3.98 -1.46
CA ASN A 140 8.50 -4.99 -2.21
C ASN A 140 9.10 -5.19 -3.60
N LEU A 141 9.47 -4.09 -4.24
CA LEU A 141 10.15 -4.11 -5.54
C LEU A 141 11.52 -4.77 -5.42
N ARG A 142 12.28 -4.45 -4.37
CA ARG A 142 13.55 -5.08 -4.05
C ARG A 142 13.41 -6.58 -3.82
N ARG A 143 12.40 -7.01 -3.05
CA ARG A 143 12.09 -8.44 -2.84
C ARG A 143 11.82 -9.15 -4.17
N TRP A 144 10.92 -8.60 -4.99
CA TRP A 144 10.58 -9.16 -6.30
C TRP A 144 11.79 -9.21 -7.23
N PHE A 145 12.60 -8.14 -7.26
CA PHE A 145 13.80 -8.06 -8.08
C PHE A 145 14.82 -9.13 -7.66
N ASN A 146 15.06 -9.27 -6.35
CA ASN A 146 15.97 -10.27 -5.83
C ASN A 146 15.51 -11.69 -6.20
N GLN A 147 14.21 -11.97 -6.10
CA GLN A 147 13.64 -13.24 -6.54
C GLN A 147 13.87 -13.50 -8.03
N LEU A 148 13.65 -12.49 -8.89
CA LEU A 148 13.81 -12.65 -10.33
C LEU A 148 15.26 -12.78 -10.79
N GLN A 149 16.22 -12.05 -10.20
CA GLN A 149 17.63 -12.17 -10.61
C GLN A 149 18.19 -13.59 -10.38
N HIS A 150 17.58 -14.35 -9.46
CA HIS A 150 17.93 -15.75 -9.19
C HIS A 150 17.10 -16.77 -10.00
N THR A 151 16.15 -16.32 -10.83
CA THR A 151 15.31 -17.19 -11.65
C THR A 151 16.06 -17.68 -12.89
N VAL A 152 15.78 -18.92 -13.32
CA VAL A 152 16.33 -19.54 -14.52
C VAL A 152 15.97 -18.71 -15.75
N GLY A 153 16.95 -18.44 -16.62
CA GLY A 153 16.79 -17.58 -17.79
C GLY A 153 17.19 -16.12 -17.57
N ILE A 154 17.08 -15.62 -16.34
CA ILE A 154 17.54 -14.27 -15.94
C ILE A 154 18.97 -14.31 -15.41
N ARG A 155 19.26 -15.27 -14.52
CA ARG A 155 20.57 -15.41 -13.90
C ARG A 155 21.68 -15.60 -14.95
N GLY A 156 22.70 -14.74 -14.91
CA GLY A 156 23.90 -14.84 -15.73
C GLY A 156 23.68 -14.53 -17.22
N PHE A 157 22.68 -13.73 -17.57
CA PHE A 157 22.49 -13.25 -18.95
C PHE A 157 23.55 -12.20 -19.31
N GLU A 158 24.27 -12.37 -20.43
CA GLU A 158 25.20 -11.39 -21.03
C GLU A 158 25.99 -10.54 -20.01
N SER A 159 26.51 -11.17 -18.94
CA SER A 159 27.28 -10.50 -17.87
C SER A 159 26.52 -9.39 -17.12
N THR A 160 25.20 -9.51 -16.91
CA THR A 160 24.50 -8.80 -15.83
C THR A 160 24.93 -9.39 -14.48
N PRO A 161 25.85 -8.75 -13.72
CA PRO A 161 26.21 -9.25 -12.41
C PRO A 161 24.97 -9.32 -11.53
N LEU A 162 24.94 -10.31 -10.63
CA LEU A 162 23.98 -10.28 -9.54
C LEU A 162 24.20 -9.00 -8.76
N LEU A 163 23.15 -8.22 -8.59
CA LEU A 163 23.21 -7.08 -7.70
C LEU A 163 23.16 -7.62 -6.28
N ASP A 164 24.22 -7.36 -5.52
CA ASP A 164 24.19 -7.62 -4.09
C ASP A 164 23.24 -6.63 -3.44
N LEU A 165 22.12 -7.17 -2.97
CA LEU A 165 21.05 -6.41 -2.37
C LEU A 165 21.14 -6.66 -0.85
N PRO A 166 21.70 -5.74 -0.05
CA PRO A 166 22.04 -5.99 1.36
C PRO A 166 20.82 -6.39 2.17
N VAL A 167 20.69 -7.69 2.48
CA VAL A 167 19.57 -8.21 3.28
C VAL A 167 19.74 -7.64 4.68
N HIS A 168 18.81 -6.79 5.13
CA HIS A 168 18.79 -6.36 6.53
C HIS A 168 18.45 -7.59 7.39
N GLN A 169 19.48 -8.28 7.88
CA GLN A 169 19.32 -9.33 8.87
C GLN A 169 18.96 -8.67 10.20
N HIS A 170 17.68 -8.67 10.55
CA HIS A 170 17.27 -8.44 11.92
C HIS A 170 17.58 -9.72 12.71
N LEU A 171 18.76 -9.76 13.34
CA LEU A 171 19.08 -10.77 14.36
C LEU A 171 18.14 -10.56 15.55
N LEU A 172 17.09 -11.39 15.64
CA LEU A 172 16.28 -11.50 16.85
C LEU A 172 17.13 -12.19 17.93
N MET A 173 17.66 -11.40 18.86
CA MET A 173 18.31 -11.96 20.06
C MET A 173 17.23 -12.56 20.97
N VAL A 174 17.17 -13.89 21.03
CA VAL A 174 16.33 -14.62 21.99
C VAL A 174 17.05 -14.61 23.34
N HIS A 175 16.57 -13.80 24.29
CA HIS A 175 17.03 -13.89 25.67
C HIS A 175 16.35 -15.10 26.34
N THR A 176 17.08 -16.20 26.50
CA THR A 176 16.66 -17.29 27.39
C THR A 176 16.91 -16.87 28.83
N THR A 177 15.88 -16.43 29.55
CA THR A 177 15.96 -16.28 31.00
C THR A 177 15.95 -17.66 31.63
N THR A 178 17.14 -18.16 31.98
CA THR A 178 17.34 -19.22 32.97
C THR A 178 16.94 -18.67 34.33
N THR A 179 15.78 -19.06 34.85
CA THR A 179 15.36 -18.76 36.23
C THR A 179 15.25 -20.06 37.00
N GLY A 180 16.10 -20.21 38.00
CA GLY A 180 16.09 -21.32 38.96
C GLY A 180 14.86 -21.32 39.87
N ALA A 181 14.55 -22.51 40.39
CA ALA A 181 13.51 -22.78 41.38
C ALA A 181 13.80 -22.09 42.74
N PRO A 182 12.81 -21.92 43.65
CA PRO A 182 12.35 -23.05 44.48
C PRO A 182 10.84 -23.12 44.85
N ALA A 183 10.44 -24.32 45.28
CA ALA A 183 9.39 -24.73 46.25
C ALA A 183 7.99 -24.06 46.22
N ALA A 184 6.94 -24.74 45.76
CA ALA A 184 6.11 -25.74 46.46
C ALA A 184 5.17 -25.15 47.54
N ASP A 185 3.89 -24.96 47.19
CA ASP A 185 2.77 -25.57 47.93
C ASP A 185 1.47 -25.66 47.09
N LYS A 186 0.75 -26.76 47.30
CA LYS A 186 -0.43 -27.31 46.58
C LYS A 186 -1.71 -27.05 47.41
N PRO A 187 -2.92 -27.59 47.08
CA PRO A 187 -3.60 -27.86 45.81
C PRO A 187 -5.09 -27.40 45.86
N ALA A 188 -5.86 -27.46 44.76
CA ALA A 188 -6.99 -28.40 44.53
C ALA A 188 -8.08 -27.60 43.76
N ALA A 189 -8.91 -28.11 42.84
CA ALA A 189 -9.31 -29.45 42.45
C ALA A 189 -10.04 -29.36 41.09
N ASP A 190 -9.72 -30.29 40.17
CA ASP A 190 -10.65 -31.23 39.48
C ASP A 190 -12.00 -30.69 38.94
N LYS A 191 -12.52 -31.01 37.75
CA LYS A 191 -12.41 -32.26 36.96
C LYS A 191 -13.17 -32.10 35.62
N LYS A 192 -12.64 -32.77 34.59
CA LYS A 192 -13.33 -33.56 33.53
C LYS A 192 -14.32 -32.90 32.55
N SER A 193 -13.92 -32.96 31.27
CA SER A 193 -14.80 -33.26 30.12
C SER A 193 -15.47 -34.66 30.26
N PRO A 194 -16.57 -34.95 29.54
CA PRO A 194 -16.38 -35.60 28.24
C PRO A 194 -17.42 -35.23 27.15
N ALA A 195 -17.13 -35.76 25.97
CA ALA A 195 -17.70 -35.52 24.65
C ALA A 195 -19.17 -35.94 24.41
N THR A 196 -19.73 -35.29 23.39
CA THR A 196 -20.73 -35.63 22.34
C THR A 196 -21.46 -36.98 22.36
N PRO A 197 -22.70 -37.02 21.80
CA PRO A 197 -22.87 -37.73 20.52
C PRO A 197 -23.82 -37.07 19.51
N ALA A 198 -23.77 -37.58 18.28
CA ALA A 198 -24.22 -37.03 17.01
C ALA A 198 -25.71 -37.26 16.64
N SER A 199 -26.27 -36.33 15.82
CA SER A 199 -27.15 -36.37 14.61
C SER A 199 -28.21 -37.50 14.39
N PRO A 200 -29.12 -37.48 13.35
CA PRO A 200 -29.46 -36.49 12.29
C PRO A 200 -31.00 -36.31 12.01
N ARG A 201 -31.32 -35.59 10.91
CA ARG A 201 -32.56 -35.52 10.09
C ARG A 201 -33.55 -34.40 10.43
N GLU A 202 -34.24 -33.73 9.49
CA GLU A 202 -34.28 -33.63 8.02
C GLU A 202 -35.45 -32.67 7.73
N ASN A 203 -35.28 -31.66 6.85
CA ASN A 203 -36.30 -31.12 5.93
C ASN A 203 -35.90 -29.76 5.36
N GLN A 204 -35.37 -29.79 4.13
CA GLN A 204 -35.68 -28.83 3.06
C GLN A 204 -36.64 -29.56 2.09
N PRO A 205 -37.51 -28.86 1.34
CA PRO A 205 -37.14 -28.28 0.04
C PRO A 205 -37.77 -26.89 -0.21
N ALA A 206 -37.04 -25.92 -0.77
CA ALA A 206 -36.83 -25.59 -2.20
C ALA A 206 -37.79 -24.49 -2.70
N GLN A 207 -37.25 -23.35 -3.19
CA GLN A 207 -37.25 -22.91 -4.61
C GLN A 207 -38.66 -22.48 -5.12
N ASP A 208 -38.88 -21.42 -5.88
CA ASP A 208 -38.04 -20.65 -6.78
C ASP A 208 -38.81 -19.41 -7.33
N ASN A 209 -38.05 -18.47 -7.91
CA ASN A 209 -38.39 -17.63 -9.06
C ASN A 209 -39.36 -16.41 -9.02
N LYS A 210 -38.70 -15.24 -9.18
CA LYS A 210 -38.68 -14.39 -10.41
C LYS A 210 -39.86 -13.44 -10.72
N ALA A 211 -39.42 -12.23 -11.14
CA ALA A 211 -40.00 -11.34 -12.16
C ALA A 211 -40.72 -10.04 -11.70
N GLU A 212 -40.00 -8.93 -11.91
CA GLU A 212 -40.39 -7.74 -12.68
C GLU A 212 -41.78 -7.08 -12.51
N LYS A 213 -41.76 -5.79 -12.17
CA LYS A 213 -42.60 -4.71 -12.75
C LYS A 213 -41.92 -3.36 -12.44
N LYS A 214 -41.11 -2.79 -13.35
CA LYS A 214 -41.49 -1.78 -14.36
C LYS A 214 -42.55 -0.78 -13.88
N ALA A 215 -42.07 0.37 -13.38
CA ALA A 215 -42.82 1.62 -13.30
C ALA A 215 -42.29 2.61 -14.35
N LYS A 216 -43.24 3.01 -15.20
CA LYS A 216 -43.41 4.16 -16.10
C LYS A 216 -42.23 5.08 -16.47
N LYS A 217 -42.20 5.31 -17.78
CA LYS A 217 -41.54 6.36 -18.58
C LYS A 217 -42.47 7.59 -18.66
N ASP A 218 -41.92 8.66 -19.24
CA ASP A 218 -42.44 10.03 -19.47
C ASP A 218 -42.02 10.99 -18.34
N ASP A 219 -41.31 12.09 -18.56
CA ASP A 219 -41.09 12.87 -19.78
C ASP A 219 -39.78 13.68 -19.61
N LYS A 220 -39.10 13.96 -20.71
CA LYS A 220 -37.90 14.81 -20.76
C LYS A 220 -38.27 16.08 -21.52
N PRO A 221 -38.00 17.26 -20.93
CA PRO A 221 -37.45 18.32 -21.73
C PRO A 221 -36.08 18.74 -21.20
N LYS A 222 -35.15 18.70 -22.14
CA LYS A 222 -33.80 19.23 -22.11
C LYS A 222 -33.89 20.76 -21.99
N LYS A 223 -33.34 21.38 -20.94
CA LYS A 223 -32.92 22.78 -20.99
C LYS A 223 -31.70 23.09 -20.12
N GLU A 224 -30.66 23.47 -20.85
CA GLU A 224 -29.72 24.57 -20.57
C GLU A 224 -28.87 24.57 -19.28
N LYS A 225 -27.58 24.33 -19.52
CA LYS A 225 -26.47 24.91 -18.76
C LYS A 225 -26.63 26.44 -18.66
N LYS A 226 -26.64 26.96 -17.44
CA LYS A 226 -25.78 28.09 -17.06
C LYS A 226 -25.37 27.97 -15.58
N PRO A 227 -24.18 28.50 -15.23
CA PRO A 227 -23.44 28.14 -14.04
C PRO A 227 -23.94 28.92 -12.83
N ALA A 228 -24.37 28.21 -11.79
CA ALA A 228 -24.36 28.78 -10.45
C ALA A 228 -22.94 28.67 -9.94
N ALA A 229 -22.18 29.76 -10.09
CA ALA A 229 -20.98 30.00 -9.31
C ALA A 229 -21.36 29.88 -7.83
N ALA A 230 -21.03 28.74 -7.21
CA ALA A 230 -20.83 28.72 -5.79
C ALA A 230 -19.70 29.72 -5.51
N PRO A 231 -19.86 30.61 -4.52
CA PRO A 231 -18.89 31.64 -4.24
C PRO A 231 -17.54 30.98 -4.04
N VAL A 232 -16.52 31.57 -4.66
CA VAL A 232 -15.12 31.25 -4.44
C VAL A 232 -14.95 31.28 -2.93
N ALA A 233 -14.91 30.10 -2.30
CA ALA A 233 -14.58 29.99 -0.90
C ALA A 233 -13.22 30.67 -0.78
N GLU A 234 -13.18 31.76 -0.01
CA GLU A 234 -11.94 32.33 0.50
C GLU A 234 -11.02 31.16 0.85
N ALA A 235 -9.79 31.19 0.35
CA ALA A 235 -8.89 30.05 0.42
C ALA A 235 -8.52 29.75 1.88
N GLN A 236 -9.40 29.06 2.59
CA GLN A 236 -9.17 28.64 3.96
C GLN A 236 -8.02 27.62 3.95
N PRO A 237 -7.12 27.68 4.94
CA PRO A 237 -6.00 26.75 5.05
C PRO A 237 -6.46 25.29 5.01
N ASP A 238 -5.69 24.39 4.41
CA ASP A 238 -6.11 23.00 4.25
C ASP A 238 -6.32 22.27 5.58
N ILE A 239 -5.60 22.69 6.64
CA ILE A 239 -5.73 22.11 7.97
C ILE A 239 -7.05 22.47 8.67
N THR A 240 -7.60 23.66 8.42
CA THR A 240 -8.85 24.10 9.07
C THR A 240 -10.07 23.37 8.53
N LYS A 241 -9.95 22.82 7.31
CA LYS A 241 -10.95 21.96 6.66
C LYS A 241 -11.05 20.58 7.32
N LEU A 242 -10.04 20.13 8.08
CA LEU A 242 -10.08 18.89 8.85
C LEU A 242 -10.75 19.12 10.22
N ASP A 243 -11.56 18.17 10.65
CA ASP A 243 -12.16 18.15 11.99
C ASP A 243 -11.29 17.29 12.90
N ILE A 244 -10.31 17.93 13.55
CA ILE A 244 -9.42 17.27 14.51
C ILE A 244 -9.91 17.60 15.92
N ARG A 245 -10.23 16.57 16.70
CA ARG A 245 -10.72 16.70 18.07
C ARG A 245 -9.89 15.90 19.04
N VAL A 246 -9.94 16.30 20.30
CA VAL A 246 -9.43 15.52 21.42
C VAL A 246 -10.31 14.29 21.62
N GLY A 247 -9.69 13.12 21.72
CA GLY A 247 -10.34 11.84 21.99
C GLY A 247 -9.74 11.15 23.21
N LYS A 248 -10.54 10.32 23.87
CA LYS A 248 -10.11 9.43 24.95
C LYS A 248 -10.41 7.98 24.59
N ILE A 249 -9.40 7.13 24.60
CA ILE A 249 -9.58 5.69 24.34
C ILE A 249 -10.28 5.07 25.55
N THR A 250 -11.54 4.68 25.40
CA THR A 250 -12.32 4.05 26.47
C THR A 250 -12.11 2.54 26.51
N LYS A 251 -11.87 1.92 25.37
CA LYS A 251 -11.65 0.48 25.24
C LYS A 251 -10.75 0.19 24.05
N VAL A 252 -9.89 -0.82 24.19
CA VAL A 252 -8.97 -1.26 23.13
C VAL A 252 -8.84 -2.78 23.15
N TRP A 253 -8.87 -3.40 21.97
CA TRP A 253 -8.66 -4.83 21.80
C TRP A 253 -7.95 -5.13 20.48
N LYS A 254 -7.38 -6.33 20.35
CA LYS A 254 -6.74 -6.78 19.10
C LYS A 254 -7.82 -7.13 18.08
N HIS A 255 -7.59 -6.76 16.82
CA HIS A 255 -8.48 -7.14 15.73
C HIS A 255 -8.49 -8.67 15.54
N GLU A 256 -9.67 -9.26 15.33
CA GLU A 256 -9.87 -10.72 15.32
C GLU A 256 -9.04 -11.45 14.25
N THR A 257 -8.85 -10.81 13.09
CA THR A 257 -8.15 -11.39 11.93
C THR A 257 -6.87 -10.65 11.53
N ALA A 258 -6.53 -9.55 12.19
CA ALA A 258 -5.43 -8.67 11.75
C ALA A 258 -4.43 -8.40 12.87
N ASP A 259 -3.29 -9.09 12.83
CA ASP A 259 -2.26 -9.07 13.88
C ASP A 259 -1.59 -7.71 14.12
N LYS A 260 -1.78 -6.75 13.21
CA LYS A 260 -1.16 -5.41 13.26
C LYS A 260 -2.13 -4.31 13.67
N LEU A 261 -3.42 -4.62 13.83
CA LEU A 261 -4.45 -3.63 14.11
C LEU A 261 -5.01 -3.80 15.53
N TYR A 262 -5.15 -2.67 16.21
CA TYR A 262 -6.06 -2.56 17.34
C TYR A 262 -7.40 -2.00 16.87
N CYS A 263 -8.46 -2.41 17.56
CA CYS A 263 -9.78 -1.82 17.50
C CYS A 263 -9.98 -1.03 18.79
N GLU A 264 -10.33 0.25 18.64
CA GLU A 264 -10.54 1.18 19.73
C GLU A 264 -11.97 1.72 19.74
N GLU A 265 -12.53 1.90 20.93
CA GLU A 265 -13.63 2.83 21.17
C GLU A 265 -13.03 4.12 21.72
N ILE A 266 -13.25 5.22 21.00
CA ILE A 266 -12.68 6.53 21.35
C ILE A 266 -13.82 7.52 21.57
N ASP A 267 -13.93 8.03 22.80
CA ASP A 267 -14.83 9.11 23.14
C ASP A 267 -14.27 10.44 22.59
N VAL A 268 -15.01 11.05 21.67
CA VAL A 268 -14.71 12.34 21.04
C VAL A 268 -15.80 13.38 21.37
N GLY A 269 -16.46 13.24 22.52
CA GLY A 269 -17.52 14.15 22.98
C GLY A 269 -18.82 14.07 22.17
N GLU A 270 -19.06 12.94 21.50
CA GLU A 270 -20.30 12.63 20.80
C GLU A 270 -21.22 11.74 21.67
N GLU A 271 -22.45 11.50 21.24
CA GLU A 271 -23.41 10.65 21.97
C GLU A 271 -22.91 9.22 22.21
N ALA A 272 -22.09 8.70 21.28
CA ALA A 272 -21.47 7.38 21.37
C ALA A 272 -19.99 7.45 21.01
N PRO A 273 -19.13 6.64 21.66
CA PRO A 273 -17.73 6.49 21.27
C PRO A 273 -17.61 6.02 19.82
N ARG A 274 -16.61 6.54 19.12
CA ARG A 274 -16.33 6.13 17.74
C ARG A 274 -15.50 4.87 17.73
N GLN A 275 -15.86 3.97 16.82
CA GLN A 275 -15.05 2.80 16.50
C GLN A 275 -13.93 3.18 15.54
N ILE A 276 -12.69 3.04 15.96
CA ILE A 276 -11.50 3.35 15.17
C ILE A 276 -10.59 2.13 15.17
N ALA A 277 -9.90 1.90 14.06
CA ALA A 277 -8.88 0.86 13.99
C ALA A 277 -7.53 1.49 13.65
N SER A 278 -6.52 1.21 14.48
CA SER A 278 -5.20 1.81 14.38
C SER A 278 -4.10 0.76 14.29
N GLY A 279 -3.09 1.02 13.45
CA GLY A 279 -1.94 0.14 13.22
C GLY A 279 -0.86 0.20 14.31
N LEU A 280 -1.25 0.21 15.58
CA LEU A 280 -0.37 0.55 16.71
C LEU A 280 0.16 -0.67 17.49
N VAL A 281 -0.17 -1.90 17.08
CA VAL A 281 0.20 -3.14 17.80
C VAL A 281 1.70 -3.29 18.01
N LYS A 282 2.52 -2.80 17.08
CA LYS A 282 3.99 -2.86 17.18
C LYS A 282 4.60 -1.78 18.07
N HIS A 283 3.83 -0.75 18.42
CA HIS A 283 4.33 0.46 19.08
C HIS A 283 3.82 0.59 20.51
N TYR A 284 2.62 0.08 20.80
CA TYR A 284 1.98 0.19 22.10
C TYR A 284 1.36 -1.14 22.53
N SER A 285 1.48 -1.43 23.83
CA SER A 285 0.69 -2.49 24.49
C SER A 285 -0.75 -2.01 24.75
N LEU A 286 -1.68 -2.96 24.96
CA LEU A 286 -3.08 -2.64 25.28
C LEU A 286 -3.19 -1.74 26.52
N GLU A 287 -2.39 -2.02 27.56
CA GLU A 287 -2.37 -1.25 28.81
C GLU A 287 -1.91 0.20 28.63
N GLN A 288 -1.05 0.47 27.63
CA GLN A 288 -0.59 1.83 27.31
C GLN A 288 -1.56 2.61 26.43
N MET A 289 -2.53 1.92 25.83
CA MET A 289 -3.54 2.49 24.93
C MET A 289 -4.80 2.86 25.71
N GLU A 290 -5.23 1.99 26.63
CA GLU A 290 -6.46 2.17 27.40
C GLU A 290 -6.39 3.43 28.28
N GLY A 291 -7.43 4.27 28.21
CA GLY A 291 -7.51 5.52 28.98
C GLY A 291 -6.65 6.67 28.44
N ARG A 292 -5.88 6.46 27.37
CA ARG A 292 -4.99 7.49 26.81
C ARG A 292 -5.78 8.57 26.08
N MET A 293 -5.28 9.81 26.17
CA MET A 293 -5.79 10.95 25.42
C MET A 293 -5.03 11.09 24.10
N CYS A 294 -5.74 11.32 23.00
CA CYS A 294 -5.15 11.43 21.66
C CYS A 294 -5.90 12.45 20.81
N LEU A 295 -5.35 12.80 19.64
CA LEU A 295 -6.06 13.58 18.63
C LEU A 295 -6.68 12.67 17.56
N VAL A 296 -7.91 12.96 17.16
CA VAL A 296 -8.71 12.15 16.24
C VAL A 296 -9.24 13.00 15.10
N MET A 297 -9.02 12.56 13.86
CA MET A 297 -9.65 13.12 12.67
C MET A 297 -11.05 12.54 12.48
N CYS A 298 -12.06 13.37 12.67
CA CYS A 298 -13.48 12.98 12.78
C CYS A 298 -14.27 13.13 11.47
N ASN A 299 -13.79 13.93 10.51
CA ASN A 299 -14.48 14.17 9.23
C ASN A 299 -13.90 13.39 8.05
N LEU A 300 -13.24 12.27 8.31
CA LEU A 300 -12.85 11.32 7.28
C LEU A 300 -14.02 10.40 6.91
N LYS A 301 -14.11 9.99 5.64
CA LYS A 301 -15.10 9.00 5.23
C LYS A 301 -14.78 7.65 5.89
N PRO A 302 -15.76 6.98 6.53
CA PRO A 302 -15.53 5.69 7.15
C PRO A 302 -14.95 4.67 6.17
N ARG A 303 -13.93 3.92 6.60
CA ARG A 303 -13.27 2.88 5.80
C ARG A 303 -13.25 1.56 6.55
N ALA A 304 -13.50 0.47 5.82
CA ALA A 304 -13.37 -0.87 6.36
C ALA A 304 -11.89 -1.30 6.29
N LEU A 305 -11.29 -1.58 7.44
CA LEU A 305 -9.94 -2.13 7.59
C LEU A 305 -10.08 -3.59 8.01
N VAL A 306 -9.83 -4.51 7.08
CA VAL A 306 -9.94 -5.97 7.30
C VAL A 306 -11.32 -6.39 7.86
N GLY A 307 -12.39 -5.71 7.41
CA GLY A 307 -13.76 -5.97 7.82
C GLY A 307 -14.26 -5.10 8.99
N PHE A 308 -13.38 -4.46 9.76
CA PHE A 308 -13.77 -3.53 10.81
C PHE A 308 -13.96 -2.10 10.26
N LYS A 309 -15.11 -1.48 10.53
CA LYS A 309 -15.45 -0.15 10.00
C LYS A 309 -14.86 0.95 10.90
N SER A 310 -13.79 1.58 10.45
CA SER A 310 -13.16 2.71 11.16
C SER A 310 -13.86 4.03 10.83
N HIS A 311 -14.28 4.76 11.87
CA HIS A 311 -15.00 6.03 11.82
C HIS A 311 -14.10 7.24 12.18
N GLY A 312 -12.80 7.12 11.92
CA GLY A 312 -11.83 8.18 12.12
C GLY A 312 -10.41 7.71 11.93
N MET A 313 -9.46 8.56 12.29
CA MET A 313 -8.04 8.24 12.30
C MET A 313 -7.38 8.94 13.49
N VAL A 314 -6.64 8.19 14.30
CA VAL A 314 -5.80 8.73 15.36
C VAL A 314 -4.57 9.39 14.73
N LEU A 315 -4.26 10.62 15.14
CA LEU A 315 -3.09 11.34 14.67
C LEU A 315 -1.86 10.98 15.51
N CYS A 316 -0.80 10.52 14.85
CA CYS A 316 0.46 10.16 15.49
C CYS A 316 1.63 10.92 14.87
N ALA A 317 2.63 11.25 15.69
CA ALA A 317 3.94 11.65 15.24
C ALA A 317 4.76 10.41 14.87
N VAL A 318 5.37 10.44 13.68
CA VAL A 318 6.20 9.37 13.17
C VAL A 318 7.57 9.91 12.80
N LYS A 319 8.61 9.21 13.24
CA LYS A 319 9.98 9.49 12.85
C LYS A 319 10.67 8.22 12.42
N THR A 320 11.24 8.24 11.23
CA THR A 320 12.14 7.19 10.76
C THR A 320 13.50 7.42 11.42
N LEU A 321 13.94 6.44 12.21
CA LEU A 321 15.26 6.43 12.81
C LEU A 321 16.31 6.02 11.77
N GLU A 322 17.59 6.21 12.09
CA GLU A 322 18.72 5.92 11.18
C GLU A 322 18.78 4.44 10.76
N ASP A 323 18.23 3.54 11.57
CA ASP A 323 18.11 2.10 11.29
C ASP A 323 16.93 1.74 10.37
N GLY A 324 16.19 2.74 9.88
CA GLY A 324 15.00 2.56 9.03
C GLY A 324 13.74 2.17 9.80
N THR A 325 13.79 2.03 11.13
CA THR A 325 12.60 1.76 11.94
C THR A 325 11.79 3.02 12.16
N GLU A 326 10.47 2.90 12.08
CA GLU A 326 9.57 4.00 12.40
C GLU A 326 9.23 3.97 13.89
N ARG A 327 9.57 5.05 14.59
CA ARG A 327 9.05 5.31 15.93
C ARG A 327 7.75 6.09 15.80
N VAL A 328 6.69 5.55 16.37
CA VAL A 328 5.35 6.15 16.35
C VAL A 328 4.97 6.57 17.76
N ALA A 329 4.51 7.81 17.90
CA ALA A 329 4.01 8.32 19.16
C ALA A 329 2.72 9.09 18.99
N PHE A 330 1.85 9.00 19.99
CA PHE A 330 0.63 9.78 20.02
C PHE A 330 0.94 11.28 20.02
N VAL A 331 0.07 12.04 19.39
CA VAL A 331 -0.05 13.47 19.67
C VAL A 331 -1.05 13.61 20.80
N GLU A 332 -0.55 13.98 21.96
CA GLU A 332 -1.31 14.08 23.19
C GLU A 332 -1.71 15.54 23.43
N PRO A 333 -2.97 15.79 23.79
CA PRO A 333 -3.38 17.11 24.26
C PRO A 333 -2.81 17.37 25.67
N PRO A 334 -2.69 18.63 26.09
CA PRO A 334 -2.19 18.96 27.42
C PRO A 334 -3.15 18.49 28.53
N ALA A 335 -2.59 18.35 29.74
CA ALA A 335 -3.38 18.02 30.93
C ALA A 335 -4.47 19.08 31.18
N GLY A 336 -5.74 18.69 31.04
CA GLY A 336 -6.90 19.58 31.19
C GLY A 336 -7.78 19.72 29.95
N ALA A 337 -7.31 19.25 28.78
CA ALA A 337 -8.13 19.19 27.57
C ALA A 337 -9.28 18.18 27.71
N LYS A 338 -10.45 18.52 27.16
CA LYS A 338 -11.66 17.69 27.30
C LYS A 338 -11.91 16.86 26.03
N PRO A 339 -12.38 15.60 26.14
CA PRO A 339 -12.85 14.85 24.98
C PRO A 339 -13.88 15.64 24.17
N GLY A 340 -13.72 15.64 22.84
CA GLY A 340 -14.52 16.38 21.87
C GLY A 340 -14.12 17.83 21.64
N GLU A 341 -13.15 18.35 22.38
CA GLU A 341 -12.60 19.66 22.13
C GLU A 341 -11.91 19.72 20.75
N ARG A 342 -12.31 20.69 19.92
CA ARG A 342 -11.73 20.88 18.60
C ARG A 342 -10.37 21.58 18.69
N ILE A 343 -9.40 21.06 17.95
CA ILE A 343 -8.09 21.68 17.86
C ILE A 343 -8.16 22.95 17.02
N THR A 344 -7.58 24.02 17.56
CA THR A 344 -7.42 25.30 16.88
C THR A 344 -5.95 25.50 16.50
N TYR A 345 -5.72 26.37 15.53
CA TYR A 345 -4.38 26.65 15.03
C TYR A 345 -4.08 28.13 15.22
N GLU A 346 -2.91 28.44 15.78
CA GLU A 346 -2.52 29.82 16.09
C GLU A 346 -2.57 30.70 14.82
N GLY A 347 -3.47 31.69 14.79
CA GLY A 347 -3.62 32.62 13.66
C GLY A 347 -4.41 32.10 12.46
N LEU A 348 -5.01 30.90 12.51
CA LEU A 348 -5.88 30.40 11.44
C LEU A 348 -7.31 30.19 11.94
N THR A 349 -8.28 30.60 11.12
CA THR A 349 -9.71 30.35 11.32
C THR A 349 -10.28 29.59 10.12
N GLY A 350 -11.23 28.70 10.37
CA GLY A 350 -11.92 27.95 9.31
C GLY A 350 -12.85 26.87 9.84
N GLU A 351 -13.74 26.43 8.96
CA GLU A 351 -14.79 25.47 9.28
C GLU A 351 -14.48 24.09 8.67
N PRO A 352 -14.77 23.01 9.42
CA PRO A 352 -14.48 21.67 8.95
C PRO A 352 -15.43 21.33 7.81
N LEU A 353 -14.89 20.72 6.75
CA LEU A 353 -15.68 20.28 5.63
C LEU A 353 -16.40 18.96 5.93
N SER A 354 -17.46 18.67 5.17
CA SER A 354 -18.13 17.38 5.24
C SER A 354 -17.22 16.23 4.75
N PRO A 355 -17.45 14.98 5.19
CA PRO A 355 -16.61 13.84 4.79
C PRO A 355 -16.50 13.63 3.27
N ALA A 356 -17.56 13.93 2.53
CA ALA A 356 -17.56 13.84 1.06
C ALA A 356 -16.67 14.90 0.41
N GLN A 357 -16.65 16.12 0.96
CA GLN A 357 -15.81 17.21 0.46
C GLN A 357 -14.33 16.97 0.78
N VAL A 358 -14.02 16.45 1.97
CA VAL A 358 -12.65 16.09 2.39
C VAL A 358 -12.03 15.08 1.42
N GLU A 359 -12.77 14.04 1.03
CA GLU A 359 -12.32 13.03 0.07
C GLU A 359 -12.20 13.61 -1.35
N LYS A 360 -13.21 14.35 -1.81
CA LYS A 360 -13.23 14.94 -3.16
C LYS A 360 -12.10 15.93 -3.41
N GLN A 361 -11.77 16.74 -2.40
CA GLN A 361 -10.71 17.75 -2.48
C GLN A 361 -9.33 17.21 -2.04
N LYS A 362 -9.22 15.93 -1.66
CA LYS A 362 -8.00 15.31 -1.14
C LYS A 362 -7.35 16.10 0.01
N VAL A 363 -8.19 16.68 0.88
CA VAL A 363 -7.76 17.61 1.95
C VAL A 363 -6.72 16.97 2.87
N LEU A 364 -6.87 15.68 3.21
CA LEU A 364 -5.91 14.98 4.05
C LEU A 364 -4.49 14.95 3.44
N VAL A 365 -4.39 14.76 2.12
CA VAL A 365 -3.11 14.72 1.41
C VAL A 365 -2.48 16.12 1.38
N ALA A 366 -3.28 17.14 1.07
CA ALA A 366 -2.83 18.53 1.03
C ALA A 366 -2.42 19.05 2.41
N ALA A 367 -3.22 18.76 3.46
CA ALA A 367 -2.91 19.12 4.83
C ALA A 367 -1.69 18.35 5.35
N GLY A 368 -1.54 17.08 4.97
CA GLY A 368 -0.44 16.19 5.39
C GLY A 368 0.96 16.71 5.06
N GLU A 369 1.14 17.43 3.96
CA GLU A 369 2.46 18.01 3.59
C GLU A 369 2.98 19.04 4.63
N GLY A 370 2.07 19.66 5.38
CA GLY A 370 2.42 20.64 6.41
C GLY A 370 2.56 20.07 7.82
N LEU A 371 2.16 18.81 8.06
CA LEU A 371 2.04 18.22 9.39
C LEU A 371 3.39 17.75 9.93
N LYS A 372 3.92 18.45 10.94
CA LYS A 372 5.23 18.15 11.56
C LYS A 372 5.22 18.42 13.06
N SER A 373 6.13 17.79 13.78
CA SER A 373 6.45 18.17 15.16
C SER A 373 7.78 18.92 15.23
N ASP A 374 7.95 19.79 16.22
CA ASP A 374 9.23 20.50 16.45
C ASP A 374 10.22 19.68 17.32
N ALA A 375 11.33 20.32 17.72
CA ALA A 375 12.37 19.73 18.55
C ALA A 375 11.89 19.42 19.99
N HIS A 376 10.81 20.05 20.45
CA HIS A 376 10.17 19.80 21.74
C HIS A 376 8.99 18.84 21.63
N GLY A 377 8.69 18.34 20.42
CA GLY A 377 7.57 17.44 20.15
C GLY A 377 6.22 18.15 20.00
N VAL A 378 6.18 19.49 20.01
CA VAL A 378 4.94 20.25 19.80
C VAL A 378 4.46 20.06 18.37
N ALA A 379 3.17 19.81 18.18
CA ALA A 379 2.57 19.58 16.87
C ALA A 379 2.27 20.89 16.13
N TYR A 380 2.66 20.94 14.85
CA TYR A 380 2.44 22.07 13.95
C TYR A 380 1.85 21.63 12.61
N TRP A 381 1.10 22.54 12.01
CA TRP A 381 0.86 22.55 10.58
C TRP A 381 1.54 23.76 9.98
N LYS A 382 2.56 23.54 9.14
CA LYS A 382 3.50 24.58 8.68
C LYS A 382 4.10 25.32 9.88
N ASP A 383 3.69 26.56 10.12
CA ASP A 383 4.19 27.38 11.22
C ASP A 383 3.12 27.61 12.32
N HIS A 384 1.96 26.93 12.21
CA HIS A 384 0.82 27.10 13.12
C HIS A 384 0.73 25.95 14.12
N LYS A 385 0.77 26.27 15.41
CA LYS A 385 0.70 25.30 16.53
C LYS A 385 -0.68 24.70 16.67
N PHE A 386 -0.74 23.43 17.05
CA PHE A 386 -1.96 22.76 17.49
C PHE A 386 -2.25 23.18 18.93
N VAL A 387 -3.38 23.84 19.15
CA VAL A 387 -3.74 24.42 20.45
C VAL A 387 -5.13 23.98 20.88
N THR A 388 -5.23 23.63 22.17
CA THR A 388 -6.46 23.46 22.94
C THR A 388 -6.61 24.64 23.92
N SER A 389 -7.77 24.76 24.53
CA SER A 389 -8.04 25.69 25.65
C SER A 389 -7.06 25.54 26.82
N ALA A 390 -6.46 24.36 27.00
CA ALA A 390 -5.49 24.07 28.06
C ALA A 390 -4.02 24.19 27.61
N GLY A 391 -3.73 24.46 26.33
CA GLY A 391 -2.37 24.64 25.81
C GLY A 391 -2.05 23.83 24.53
N PRO A 392 -0.76 23.74 24.17
CA PRO A 392 -0.33 23.10 22.92
C PRO A 392 -0.33 21.57 23.02
N CYS A 393 -0.65 20.91 21.90
CA CYS A 393 -0.55 19.45 21.79
C CYS A 393 0.88 19.01 21.50
N THR A 394 1.34 17.93 22.15
CA THR A 394 2.73 17.47 22.08
C THR A 394 2.82 15.97 21.89
N SER A 395 3.90 15.52 21.26
CA SER A 395 4.27 14.11 21.21
C SER A 395 5.42 13.84 22.17
N PRO A 396 5.26 12.96 23.17
CA PRO A 396 6.21 12.84 24.27
C PRO A 396 7.53 12.16 23.88
N THR A 397 7.54 11.34 22.83
CA THR A 397 8.70 10.50 22.49
C THR A 397 9.22 10.67 21.07
N VAL A 398 8.49 11.38 20.20
CA VAL A 398 8.88 11.64 18.81
C VAL A 398 8.96 13.15 18.59
N THR A 399 10.19 13.64 18.38
CA THR A 399 10.49 15.05 18.06
C THR A 399 11.06 15.17 16.66
N ASN A 400 10.82 16.30 15.98
CA ASN A 400 11.15 16.49 14.57
C ASN A 400 10.61 15.37 13.66
N GLY A 401 9.38 14.91 13.91
CA GLY A 401 8.68 13.87 13.15
C GLY A 401 7.61 14.45 12.23
N ILE A 402 7.09 13.61 11.34
CA ILE A 402 5.93 13.90 10.48
C ILE A 402 4.68 13.45 11.22
N LEU A 403 3.60 14.24 11.23
CA LEU A 403 2.33 13.79 11.82
C LEU A 403 1.47 13.15 10.73
N ARG A 404 0.95 11.94 10.98
CA ARG A 404 0.08 11.22 10.04
C ARG A 404 -0.96 10.35 10.71
#